data_AF-A0A4V5PTL3-F1
#
_entry.id   AF-A0A4V5PTL3-F1
#
_cell.length_a   1.000
_cell.length_b   1.000
_cell.length_c   1.000
_cell.angle_alpha   90.00
_cell.angle_beta   90.00
_cell.angle_gamma   90.00
#
_symmetry.space_group_name_H-M   'P 1'
#
loop_
_entity.id
_entity.type
_entity.pdbx_description
1 polymer ?
#
loop_
_entity_poly.entity_id
_entity_poly.type
_entity_poly.pdbx_seq_one_letter_code
_entity_poly.pdbx_strand_id
1 'polypeptide(L)'
;MASENRQYVSVLFKPWDRRTYTYHNDGERVAEGDEVVVSTDRGPAVVTVASTSDRAPSFDTKPIVGKHRPIEASEVATDGV
;
A
#
# COMPACT_ATOMS: atom_id res chain seq x y z
N MET A 1 -9.31 -22.34 1.09
CA MET A 1 -9.92 -21.14 1.68
C MET A 1 -9.59 -20.00 0.74
N ALA A 2 -10.55 -19.61 -0.11
CA ALA A 2 -10.32 -18.57 -1.10
C ALA A 2 -10.16 -17.22 -0.39
N SER A 3 -9.19 -16.44 -0.84
CA SER A 3 -8.88 -15.11 -0.38
C SER A 3 -10.02 -14.16 -0.76
N GLU A 4 -11.13 -14.16 0.00
CA GLU A 4 -12.29 -13.28 -0.23
C GLU A 4 -11.96 -11.78 -0.12
N ASN A 5 -10.73 -11.43 0.28
CA ASN A 5 -10.29 -10.05 0.40
C ASN A 5 -9.03 -9.70 -0.39
N ARG A 6 -8.60 -10.53 -1.36
CA ARG A 6 -7.41 -10.24 -2.16
C ARG A 6 -7.64 -9.05 -3.09
N GLN A 7 -6.83 -8.00 -2.94
CA GLN A 7 -6.76 -6.88 -3.87
C GLN A 7 -5.44 -6.91 -4.64
N TYR A 8 -5.45 -6.41 -5.87
CA TYR A 8 -4.27 -6.15 -6.67
C TYR A 8 -4.00 -4.65 -6.69
N VAL A 9 -2.82 -4.26 -6.22
CA VAL A 9 -2.50 -2.89 -5.87
C VAL A 9 -1.34 -2.43 -6.74
N SER A 10 -1.59 -1.41 -7.55
CA SER A 10 -0.54 -0.72 -8.30
C SER A 10 0.09 0.32 -7.40
N VAL A 11 1.42 0.26 -7.24
CA VAL A 11 2.16 1.14 -6.33
C VAL A 11 3.22 1.96 -7.07
N LEU A 12 3.55 3.10 -6.49
CA LEU A 12 4.61 4.01 -6.89
C LEU A 12 5.65 4.08 -5.77
N PHE A 13 6.93 3.87 -6.12
CA PHE A 13 8.02 4.00 -5.14
C PHE A 13 8.31 5.46 -4.78
N LYS A 14 8.03 6.38 -5.70
CA LYS A 14 8.08 7.82 -5.50
C LYS A 14 6.87 8.45 -6.19
N PRO A 15 6.32 9.55 -5.66
CA PRO A 15 5.12 10.17 -6.23
C PRO A 15 5.35 10.74 -7.64
N TRP A 16 6.60 11.03 -8.02
CA TRP A 16 6.97 11.45 -9.37
C TRP A 16 7.41 10.30 -10.28
N ASP A 17 7.40 9.05 -9.82
CA ASP A 17 7.75 7.92 -10.67
C ASP A 17 6.69 7.72 -11.75
N ARG A 18 7.14 7.41 -12.96
CA ARG A 18 6.26 7.11 -14.11
C ARG A 18 5.95 5.62 -14.24
N ARG A 19 6.57 4.78 -13.42
CA ARG A 19 6.43 3.32 -13.45
C ARG A 19 5.68 2.86 -12.22
N THR A 20 4.59 2.15 -12.45
CA THR A 20 3.85 1.43 -11.41
C THR A 20 4.26 -0.04 -11.38
N TYR A 21 4.15 -0.65 -10.21
CA TYR A 21 4.36 -2.08 -10.03
C TYR A 21 3.13 -2.67 -9.33
N THR A 22 2.71 -3.88 -9.72
CA THR A 22 1.53 -4.51 -9.15
C THR A 22 1.92 -5.52 -8.07
N TYR A 23 1.32 -5.36 -6.89
CA TYR A 23 1.42 -6.27 -5.76
C TYR A 23 0.04 -6.83 -5.44
N HIS A 24 -0.04 -7.92 -4.68
CA HIS A 24 -1.31 -8.39 -4.12
C HIS A 24 -1.36 -8.08 -2.62
N ASN A 25 -2.53 -7.72 -2.14
CA ASN A 25 -2.82 -7.49 -0.74
C ASN A 25 -3.87 -8.51 -0.28
N ASP A 26 -3.48 -9.36 0.66
CA ASP A 26 -4.37 -10.35 1.29
C ASP A 26 -4.90 -9.87 2.66
N GLY A 27 -4.50 -8.68 3.10
CA GLY A 27 -4.80 -8.11 4.42
C GLY A 27 -5.95 -7.10 4.42
N GLU A 28 -5.79 -6.06 5.25
CA GLU A 28 -6.72 -4.92 5.33
C GLU A 28 -6.80 -4.21 3.97
N ARG A 29 -8.02 -3.88 3.50
CA ARG A 29 -8.18 -3.21 2.21
C ARG A 29 -7.48 -1.85 2.21
N VAL A 30 -6.82 -1.54 1.10
CA VAL A 30 -6.16 -0.25 0.88
C VAL A 30 -6.88 0.53 -0.21
N ALA A 31 -6.67 1.84 -0.22
CA ALA A 31 -7.21 2.78 -1.18
C ALA A 31 -6.10 3.57 -1.88
N GLU A 32 -6.44 4.23 -2.99
CA GLU A 32 -5.53 5.13 -3.69
C GLU A 32 -5.07 6.26 -2.75
N GLY A 33 -3.77 6.55 -2.77
CA GLY A 33 -3.12 7.51 -1.88
C GLY A 33 -2.63 6.94 -0.54
N ASP A 34 -3.05 5.74 -0.14
CA ASP A 34 -2.49 5.09 1.05
C ASP A 34 -1.00 4.79 0.86
N GLU A 35 -0.26 4.73 1.97
CA GLU A 35 1.09 4.18 1.99
C GLU A 35 1.06 2.73 2.46
N VAL A 36 1.85 1.87 1.80
CA VAL A 36 1.98 0.45 2.13
C VAL A 36 3.44 0.05 2.17
N VAL A 37 3.74 -1.00 2.92
CA VAL A 37 5.07 -1.60 2.97
C VAL A 37 5.11 -2.80 2.04
N VAL A 38 6.08 -2.82 1.12
CA VAL A 38 6.34 -3.94 0.21
C VAL A 38 7.72 -4.53 0.45
N SER A 39 7.89 -5.82 0.17
CA SER A 39 9.21 -6.47 0.23
C SER A 39 9.93 -6.32 -1.11
N THR A 40 11.11 -5.71 -1.08
CA THR A 40 12.00 -5.62 -2.25
C THR A 40 13.26 -6.45 -2.02
N ASP A 41 14.04 -6.69 -3.07
CA ASP A 41 15.30 -7.43 -2.96
C ASP A 41 16.36 -6.67 -2.14
N ARG A 42 16.14 -5.39 -1.85
CA ARG A 42 17.01 -4.53 -1.01
C ARG A 42 16.48 -4.38 0.43
N GLY A 43 15.38 -5.05 0.77
CA GLY A 43 14.68 -4.89 2.03
C GLY A 43 13.28 -4.27 1.87
N PRO A 44 12.56 -4.07 2.99
CA PRO A 44 11.22 -3.48 2.96
C PRO A 44 11.27 -2.00 2.53
N ALA A 45 10.28 -1.57 1.76
CA ALA A 45 10.14 -0.19 1.30
C ALA A 45 8.70 0.30 1.48
N VAL A 46 8.55 1.57 1.86
CA VAL A 46 7.25 2.27 1.89
C VAL A 46 6.98 2.82 0.50
N VAL A 47 5.79 2.56 -0.02
CA VAL A 47 5.35 2.95 -1.37
C VAL A 47 3.92 3.47 -1.33
N THR A 48 3.56 4.32 -2.28
CA THR A 48 2.22 4.91 -2.38
C THR A 48 1.34 4.06 -3.28
N VAL A 49 0.10 3.82 -2.88
CA VAL A 49 -0.91 3.17 -3.70
C VAL A 49 -1.38 4.12 -4.78
N ALA A 50 -1.14 3.76 -6.03
CA ALA A 50 -1.60 4.50 -7.21
C ALA A 50 -3.01 4.08 -7.63
N SER A 51 -3.30 2.78 -7.60
CA SER A 51 -4.64 2.25 -7.91
C SER A 51 -4.86 0.85 -7.36
N THR A 52 -6.11 0.46 -7.18
CA THR A 52 -6.51 -0.87 -6.70
C THR A 52 -7.47 -1.57 -7.66
N SER A 53 -7.36 -2.88 -7.79
CA SER A 53 -8.24 -3.72 -8.62
C SER A 53 -8.51 -5.06 -7.95
N ASP A 54 -9.74 -5.57 -8.03
CA ASP A 54 -10.07 -6.93 -7.59
C ASP A 54 -9.74 -7.99 -8.68
N ARG A 55 -9.29 -7.57 -9.87
CA ARG A 55 -8.96 -8.49 -10.97
C ARG A 55 -7.49 -8.90 -10.94
N ALA A 56 -7.24 -10.21 -10.92
CA ALA A 56 -5.90 -10.77 -11.01
C ALA A 56 -5.21 -10.42 -12.34
N PRO A 57 -3.95 -9.93 -12.31
CA PRO A 57 -3.15 -9.80 -13.51
C PRO A 57 -2.73 -11.17 -14.05
N SER A 58 -2.30 -11.23 -15.31
CA SER A 58 -1.84 -12.44 -15.98
C SER A 58 -0.42 -12.88 -15.58
N PHE A 59 0.15 -12.28 -14.53
CA PHE A 59 1.51 -12.50 -14.07
C PHE A 59 1.54 -12.59 -12.54
N ASP A 60 2.54 -13.28 -12.01
CA ASP A 60 2.70 -13.42 -10.57
C ASP A 60 3.06 -12.07 -9.91
N THR A 61 2.47 -11.83 -8.75
CA THR A 61 2.66 -10.58 -7.99
C THR A 61 3.28 -10.91 -6.63
N LYS A 62 4.06 -9.97 -6.09
CA LYS A 62 4.60 -10.07 -4.73
C LYS A 62 3.55 -9.58 -3.71
N PRO A 63 3.56 -10.07 -2.46
CA PRO A 63 2.63 -9.61 -1.43
C PRO A 63 2.99 -8.21 -0.90
N ILE A 64 1.96 -7.45 -0.53
CA ILE A 64 2.08 -6.31 0.39
C ILE A 64 2.29 -6.86 1.81
N VAL A 65 3.26 -6.30 2.52
CA VAL A 65 3.60 -6.69 3.90
C VAL A 65 2.58 -6.12 4.88
N GLY A 66 2.12 -4.89 4.65
CA GLY A 66 1.10 -4.25 5.47
C GLY A 66 0.88 -2.79 5.10
N LYS A 67 -0.17 -2.17 5.68
CA LYS A 67 -0.44 -0.74 5.53
C LYS A 67 0.55 0.06 6.38
N HIS A 68 1.20 1.05 5.77
CA HIS A 68 1.99 2.03 6.50
C HIS A 68 1.01 3.04 7.09
N ARG A 69 0.85 3.04 8.42
CA ARG A 69 0.17 4.12 9.11
C ARG A 69 1.24 5.14 9.49
N PRO A 70 1.34 6.30 8.81
CA PRO A 70 2.03 7.41 9.43
C PRO A 70 1.33 7.63 10.78
N ILE A 71 2.13 7.69 11.84
CA ILE A 71 1.67 8.21 13.12
C ILE A 71 1.18 9.62 12.85
N GLU A 72 -0.11 9.77 12.60
CA GLU A 72 -0.74 11.08 12.57
C GLU A 72 -0.39 11.73 13.91
N ALA A 73 0.28 12.88 13.82
CA ALA A 73 0.58 13.70 14.98
C ALA A 73 -0.76 13.99 15.67
N SER A 74 -1.07 13.21 16.70
CA SER A 74 -2.20 13.45 17.58
C SER A 74 -2.09 14.89 18.03
N GLU A 75 -3.14 15.62 17.73
CA GLU A 75 -3.45 16.98 18.13
C GLU A 75 -2.76 17.34 19.45
N VAL A 76 -1.82 18.30 19.41
CA VAL A 76 -1.59 19.13 20.59
C VAL A 76 -2.84 19.99 20.76
N ALA A 77 -3.81 19.45 21.47
CA ALA A 77 -4.83 20.22 22.14
C ALA A 77 -4.13 21.21 23.06
N THR A 78 -3.91 22.44 22.59
CA THR A 78 -3.67 23.57 23.49
C THR A 78 -5.04 24.15 23.83
N ASP A 79 -5.73 23.51 24.76
CA ASP A 79 -6.68 24.22 25.61
C ASP A 79 -5.85 25.13 26.52
N GLY A 80 -5.95 26.46 26.32
CA GLY A 80 -5.22 27.40 27.16
C GLY A 80 -5.09 28.80 26.60
N VAL A 81 -6.16 29.59 26.72
CA VAL A 81 -6.23 30.84 27.51
C VAL A 81 -7.58 31.55 27.34
#